data_AF-A0A351J310-F1
#
_entry.id   AF-A0A351J310-F1
#
_cell.length_a   1.000
_cell.length_b   1.000
_cell.length_c   1.000
_cell.angle_alpha   90.00
_cell.angle_beta   90.00
_cell.angle_gamma   90.00
#
_symmetry.space_group_name_H-M   'P 1'
#
loop_
_entity.id
_entity.type
_entity.pdbx_description
1 polymer ?
#
loop_
_entity_poly.entity_id
_entity_poly.type
_entity_poly.pdbx_seq_one_letter_code
_entity_poly.pdbx_strand_id
1 'polypeptide(L)'
;MPPMIAPHELKDKVFSRAVRGYNPAEVEEYVDFLLEKYTELYKENASNVQKLNVITAKYDSLASDEESIRTAILKAQKLSEVMVDTARKQADTMLNEAKARVDSLVKEATERVETETTNLETVRSAAKQFRDQICNSYVKHLEFLKSVKIGTLESLLEDMPEPSDIEKAATVGVAASMPDAEEEQKREIALLTDQLDSEE
;
A
#
# COMPACT_ATOMS: atom_id res chain seq x y z
N MET A 1 50.04 14.75 43.96
CA MET A 1 51.50 14.73 43.84
C MET A 1 52.01 16.01 44.49
N PRO A 2 52.95 15.97 45.46
CA PRO A 2 53.45 17.19 46.09
C PRO A 2 54.08 18.12 45.02
N PRO A 3 54.01 19.44 45.19
CA PRO A 3 54.51 20.37 44.18
C PRO A 3 56.03 20.18 44.04
N MET A 4 56.49 19.94 42.80
CA MET A 4 57.92 20.06 42.48
C MET A 4 58.35 21.49 42.77
N ILE A 5 59.41 21.64 43.57
CA ILE A 5 60.08 22.92 43.81
C ILE A 5 60.44 23.52 42.46
N ALA A 6 60.04 24.76 42.21
CA ALA A 6 60.31 25.34 40.90
C ALA A 6 61.82 25.65 40.77
N PRO A 7 62.41 25.58 39.56
CA PRO A 7 63.85 25.77 39.42
C PRO A 7 64.37 27.12 39.96
N HIS A 8 63.54 28.16 39.99
CA HIS A 8 63.90 29.45 40.59
C HIS A 8 63.99 29.40 42.13
N GLU A 9 63.14 28.61 42.79
CA GLU A 9 63.17 28.42 44.25
C GLU A 9 64.43 27.67 44.73
N LEU A 10 65.05 26.89 43.84
CA LEU A 10 66.33 26.22 44.12
C LEU A 10 67.50 27.23 44.08
N LYS A 11 67.40 28.26 43.24
CA LYS A 11 68.42 29.30 43.05
C LYS A 11 68.43 30.33 44.19
N ASP A 12 67.28 30.62 44.78
CA ASP A 12 67.14 31.60 45.86
C ASP A 12 67.53 31.05 47.24
N LYS A 13 68.03 29.80 47.32
CA LYS A 13 68.26 29.10 48.58
C LYS A 13 69.61 29.47 49.18
N VAL A 14 69.59 30.20 50.30
CA VAL A 14 70.79 30.62 51.02
C VAL A 14 71.17 29.62 52.11
N PHE A 15 72.43 29.17 52.11
CA PHE A 15 72.97 28.26 53.14
C PHE A 15 73.60 29.05 54.30
N SER A 16 73.44 28.56 55.55
CA SER A 16 74.08 29.16 56.72
C SER A 16 75.57 28.81 56.81
N ARG A 17 76.40 29.76 57.27
CA ARG A 17 77.85 29.54 57.47
C ARG A 17 78.13 28.89 58.83
N ALA A 18 78.96 27.85 58.84
CA ALA A 18 79.41 27.15 60.04
C ALA A 18 80.95 27.12 60.12
N VAL A 19 81.51 27.01 61.33
CA VAL A 19 82.97 27.04 61.62
C VAL A 19 83.74 25.90 60.93
N ARG A 20 83.04 24.80 60.60
CA ARG A 20 83.48 23.74 59.68
C ARG A 20 82.35 23.52 58.68
N GLY A 21 82.67 23.43 57.39
CA GLY A 21 81.69 23.25 56.33
C GLY A 21 82.34 22.94 54.99
N TYR A 22 81.52 22.69 53.98
CA TYR A 22 81.95 22.50 52.60
C TYR A 22 82.50 23.81 52.01
N ASN A 23 83.39 23.70 51.03
CA ASN A 23 83.90 24.85 50.30
C ASN A 23 82.75 25.53 49.53
N PRO A 24 82.39 26.79 49.84
CA PRO A 24 81.25 27.45 49.21
C PRO A 24 81.40 27.57 47.69
N ALA A 25 82.61 27.70 47.16
CA ALA A 25 82.83 27.81 45.71
C ALA A 25 82.50 26.51 44.94
N GLU A 26 82.93 25.36 45.47
CA GLU A 26 82.62 24.05 44.88
C GLU A 26 81.14 23.69 44.99
N VAL A 27 80.50 24.08 46.11
CA VAL A 27 79.06 23.88 46.30
C VAL A 27 78.26 24.72 45.31
N GLU A 28 78.65 25.99 45.08
CA GLU A 28 77.98 26.87 44.12
C GLU A 28 78.05 26.29 42.70
N GLU A 29 79.25 25.86 42.25
CA GLU A 29 79.44 25.27 40.91
C GLU A 29 78.60 23.98 40.72
N TYR A 30 78.51 23.14 41.75
CA TYR A 30 77.68 21.93 41.70
C TYR A 30 76.19 22.24 41.75
N VAL A 31 75.77 23.27 42.50
CA VAL A 31 74.39 23.75 42.53
C VAL A 31 73.98 24.31 41.17
N ASP A 32 74.84 25.08 40.50
CA ASP A 32 74.60 25.60 39.15
C ASP A 32 74.42 24.45 38.13
N PHE A 33 75.28 23.43 38.18
CA PHE A 33 75.14 22.23 37.34
C PHE A 33 73.83 21.47 37.62
N LEU A 34 73.48 21.27 38.89
CA LEU A 34 72.22 20.65 39.30
C LEU A 34 71.02 21.48 38.84
N LEU A 35 71.10 22.80 38.92
CA LEU A 35 70.07 23.72 38.48
C LEU A 35 69.81 23.55 36.98
N GLU A 36 70.87 23.52 36.16
CA GLU A 36 70.76 23.31 34.72
C GLU A 36 70.06 21.99 34.41
N LYS A 37 70.53 20.88 34.99
CA LYS A 37 69.93 19.55 34.79
C LYS A 37 68.49 19.47 35.29
N TYR A 38 68.18 20.11 36.41
CA TYR A 38 66.83 20.18 36.95
C TYR A 38 65.90 20.98 36.04
N THR A 39 66.35 22.10 35.47
CA THR A 39 65.56 22.90 34.52
C THR A 39 65.28 22.12 33.23
N GLU A 40 66.25 21.36 32.72
CA GLU A 40 66.09 20.48 31.56
C GLU A 40 65.02 19.42 31.83
N LEU A 41 65.15 18.71 32.96
CA LEU A 41 64.17 17.69 33.38
C LEU A 41 62.77 18.28 33.59
N TYR A 42 62.67 19.48 34.16
CA TYR A 42 61.39 20.16 34.38
C TYR A 42 60.69 20.50 33.07
N LYS A 43 61.44 21.01 32.08
CA LYS A 43 60.92 21.29 30.72
C LYS A 43 60.48 20.02 30.01
N GLU A 44 61.27 18.95 30.11
CA GLU A 44 60.93 17.66 29.50
C GLU A 44 59.68 17.06 30.13
N ASN A 45 59.56 17.10 31.46
CA ASN A 45 58.37 16.65 32.17
C ASN A 45 57.13 17.45 31.72
N ALA A 46 57.22 18.77 31.63
CA ALA A 46 56.13 19.60 31.12
C ALA A 46 55.73 19.22 29.68
N SER A 47 56.71 18.98 28.80
CA SER A 47 56.45 18.50 27.44
C SER A 47 55.79 17.13 27.40
N ASN A 48 56.24 16.19 28.24
CA ASN A 48 55.70 14.85 28.31
C ASN A 48 54.27 14.83 28.88
N VAL A 49 53.98 15.66 29.89
CA VAL A 49 52.63 15.87 30.39
C VAL A 49 51.71 16.43 29.30
N GLN A 50 52.17 17.40 28.51
CA GLN A 50 51.39 17.92 27.38
C GLN A 50 51.12 16.83 26.33
N LYS A 51 52.12 16.03 25.96
CA LYS A 51 51.96 14.91 25.02
C LYS A 51 50.96 13.88 25.55
N LEU A 52 51.05 13.53 26.84
CA LEU A 52 50.10 12.62 27.49
C LEU A 52 48.68 13.17 27.40
N ASN A 53 48.47 14.45 27.73
CA ASN A 53 47.14 15.06 27.66
C ASN A 53 46.56 15.00 26.23
N VAL A 54 47.37 15.26 25.20
CA VAL A 54 46.94 15.16 23.80
C VAL A 54 46.59 13.72 23.43
N ILE A 55 47.41 12.73 23.84
CA ILE A 55 47.16 11.33 23.55
C ILE A 55 45.91 10.84 24.27
N THR A 56 45.72 11.18 25.53
CA THR A 56 44.53 10.84 26.32
C THR A 56 43.28 11.43 25.68
N ALA A 57 43.29 12.71 25.30
CA ALA A 57 42.15 13.32 24.62
C ALA A 57 41.79 12.62 23.30
N LYS A 58 42.80 12.20 22.52
CA LYS A 58 42.57 11.41 21.29
C LYS A 58 42.03 10.02 21.60
N TYR A 59 42.55 9.38 22.64
CA TYR A 59 42.07 8.07 23.08
C TYR A 59 40.60 8.12 23.50
N ASP A 60 40.22 9.12 24.28
CA ASP A 60 38.83 9.28 24.73
C ASP A 60 37.88 9.52 23.54
N SER A 61 38.31 10.33 22.55
CA SER A 61 37.56 10.52 21.29
C SER A 61 37.38 9.20 20.55
N LEU A 62 38.45 8.43 20.37
CA LEU A 62 38.40 7.14 19.65
C LEU A 62 37.54 6.12 20.39
N ALA A 63 37.60 6.08 21.72
CA ALA A 63 36.76 5.21 22.53
C ALA A 63 35.27 5.57 22.39
N SER A 64 34.95 6.87 22.34
CA SER A 64 33.57 7.34 22.08
C SER A 64 33.09 6.99 20.67
N ASP A 65 33.97 7.11 19.67
CA ASP A 65 33.66 6.75 18.29
C ASP A 65 33.46 5.24 18.14
N GLU A 66 34.30 4.42 18.80
CA GLU A 66 34.17 2.96 18.81
C GLU A 66 32.82 2.52 19.38
N GLU A 67 32.40 3.11 20.51
CA GLU A 67 31.09 2.80 21.10
C GLU A 67 29.93 3.23 20.16
N SER A 68 30.07 4.38 19.50
CA SER A 68 29.08 4.85 18.52
C SER A 68 28.98 3.90 17.32
N ILE A 69 30.10 3.40 16.82
CA ILE A 69 30.13 2.42 15.73
C ILE A 69 29.56 1.09 16.19
N ARG A 70 29.93 0.62 17.38
CA ARG A 70 29.43 -0.64 17.96
C ARG A 70 27.90 -0.60 18.11
N THR A 71 27.37 0.49 18.65
CA THR A 71 25.92 0.68 18.78
C THR A 71 25.23 0.80 17.43
N ALA A 72 25.83 1.47 16.45
CA ALA A 72 25.30 1.54 15.08
C ALA A 72 25.23 0.16 14.42
N ILE A 73 26.27 -0.68 14.57
CA ILE A 73 26.28 -2.05 14.04
C ILE A 73 25.17 -2.89 14.68
N LEU A 74 25.02 -2.85 16.01
CA LEU A 74 23.95 -3.59 16.70
C LEU A 74 22.56 -3.12 16.26
N LYS A 75 22.37 -1.81 16.07
CA LYS A 75 21.11 -1.27 15.53
C LYS A 75 20.87 -1.74 14.10
N ALA A 76 21.89 -1.72 13.25
CA ALA A 76 21.80 -2.18 11.86
C ALA A 76 21.46 -3.68 11.78
N GLN A 77 22.06 -4.52 12.64
CA GLN A 77 21.74 -5.95 12.74
C GLN A 77 20.27 -6.15 13.14
N LYS A 78 19.83 -5.50 14.22
CA LYS A 78 18.44 -5.60 14.68
C LYS A 78 17.44 -5.09 13.63
N LEU A 79 17.77 -3.99 12.96
CA LEU A 79 16.94 -3.46 11.88
C LEU A 79 16.86 -4.44 10.70
N SER A 80 17.98 -5.08 10.36
CA SER A 80 18.03 -6.08 9.28
C SER A 80 17.14 -7.28 9.60
N GLU A 81 17.19 -7.79 10.84
CA GLU A 81 16.32 -8.87 11.31
C GLU A 81 14.84 -8.48 11.22
N VAL A 82 14.48 -7.30 11.76
CA VAL A 82 13.11 -6.78 11.70
C VAL A 82 12.64 -6.58 10.25
N MET A 83 13.52 -6.11 9.37
CA MET A 83 13.19 -5.90 7.95
C MET A 83 12.92 -7.23 7.26
N VAL A 84 13.73 -8.26 7.50
CA VAL A 84 13.52 -9.61 6.95
C VAL A 84 12.22 -10.21 7.46
N ASP A 85 11.94 -10.09 8.76
CA ASP A 85 10.70 -10.61 9.35
C ASP A 85 9.45 -9.87 8.85
N THR A 86 9.54 -8.55 8.70
CA THR A 86 8.45 -7.74 8.12
C THR A 86 8.20 -8.12 6.67
N ALA A 87 9.27 -8.26 5.87
CA ALA A 87 9.15 -8.65 4.47
C ALA A 87 8.54 -10.06 4.31
N ARG A 88 8.92 -11.01 5.17
CA ARG A 88 8.32 -12.36 5.20
C ARG A 88 6.83 -12.29 5.53
N LYS A 89 6.45 -11.57 6.59
CA LYS A 89 5.04 -11.39 6.96
C LYS A 89 4.22 -10.75 5.84
N GLN A 90 4.75 -9.70 5.22
CA GLN A 90 4.10 -9.03 4.09
C GLN A 90 3.95 -9.97 2.88
N ALA A 91 4.99 -10.77 2.58
CA ALA A 91 4.92 -11.77 1.52
C ALA A 91 3.85 -12.82 1.82
N ASP A 92 3.78 -13.33 3.05
CA ASP A 92 2.77 -14.31 3.46
C ASP A 92 1.36 -13.72 3.37
N THR A 93 1.15 -12.48 3.83
CA THR A 93 -0.13 -11.77 3.70
C THR A 93 -0.50 -11.60 2.23
N MET A 94 0.41 -11.12 1.38
CA MET A 94 0.17 -10.94 -0.04
C MET A 94 -0.18 -12.26 -0.73
N LEU A 95 0.51 -13.34 -0.38
CA LEU A 95 0.27 -14.67 -0.93
C LEU A 95 -1.11 -15.20 -0.49
N ASN A 96 -1.48 -15.03 0.77
CA ASN A 96 -2.79 -15.41 1.28
C ASN A 96 -3.92 -14.59 0.66
N GLU A 97 -3.73 -13.28 0.49
CA GLU A 97 -4.68 -12.42 -0.21
C GLU A 97 -4.83 -12.82 -1.69
N ALA A 98 -3.72 -13.10 -2.37
CA ALA A 98 -3.74 -13.54 -3.75
C ALA A 98 -4.49 -14.87 -3.90
N LYS A 99 -4.23 -15.84 -3.02
CA LYS A 99 -4.98 -17.11 -2.97
C LYS A 99 -6.46 -16.88 -2.74
N ALA A 100 -6.84 -16.06 -1.75
CA ALA A 100 -8.24 -15.77 -1.47
C ALA A 100 -8.95 -15.09 -2.65
N ARG A 101 -8.27 -14.18 -3.35
CA ARG A 101 -8.81 -13.54 -4.57
C ARG A 101 -8.98 -14.54 -5.70
N VAL A 102 -8.00 -15.43 -5.92
CA VAL A 102 -8.10 -16.48 -6.94
C VAL A 102 -9.25 -17.43 -6.62
N ASP A 103 -9.38 -17.86 -5.37
CA ASP A 103 -10.47 -18.74 -4.94
C ASP A 103 -11.84 -18.07 -5.14
N SER A 104 -11.95 -16.77 -4.82
CA SER A 104 -13.17 -15.98 -5.06
C SER A 104 -13.49 -15.89 -6.56
N LEU A 105 -12.48 -15.60 -7.39
CA LEU A 105 -12.65 -15.47 -8.83
C LEU A 105 -13.05 -16.80 -9.48
N VAL A 106 -12.45 -17.90 -9.02
CA VAL A 106 -12.81 -19.24 -9.49
C VAL A 106 -14.26 -19.56 -9.12
N LYS A 107 -14.69 -19.25 -7.89
CA LYS A 107 -16.08 -19.43 -7.47
C LYS A 107 -17.05 -18.62 -8.33
N GLU A 108 -16.77 -17.34 -8.53
CA GLU A 108 -17.59 -16.46 -9.38
C GLU A 108 -17.67 -17.00 -10.82
N ALA A 109 -16.53 -17.44 -11.37
CA ALA A 109 -16.51 -18.04 -12.70
C ALA A 109 -17.31 -19.34 -12.77
N THR A 110 -17.24 -20.21 -11.76
CA THR A 110 -18.04 -21.45 -11.71
C THR A 110 -19.53 -21.16 -11.60
N GLU A 111 -19.93 -20.21 -10.74
CA GLU A 111 -21.32 -19.79 -10.61
C GLU A 111 -21.85 -19.19 -11.92
N ARG A 112 -21.01 -18.40 -12.61
CA ARG A 112 -21.36 -17.87 -13.93
C ARG A 112 -21.52 -18.96 -14.98
N VAL A 113 -20.64 -19.96 -14.99
CA VAL A 113 -20.80 -21.11 -15.89
C VAL A 113 -22.08 -21.88 -15.59
N GLU A 114 -22.41 -22.11 -14.32
CA GLU A 114 -23.65 -22.80 -13.92
C GLU A 114 -24.92 -22.02 -14.29
N THR A 115 -24.91 -20.71 -14.12
CA THR A 115 -26.04 -19.86 -14.54
C THR A 115 -26.20 -19.84 -16.06
N GLU A 116 -25.10 -19.77 -16.82
CA GLU A 116 -25.17 -19.82 -18.28
C GLU A 116 -25.59 -21.20 -18.81
N THR A 117 -25.15 -22.30 -18.19
CA THR A 117 -25.59 -23.65 -18.60
C THR A 117 -27.07 -23.86 -18.33
N THR A 118 -27.57 -23.43 -17.17
CA THR A 118 -29.01 -23.48 -16.86
C THR A 118 -29.84 -22.59 -17.79
N ASN A 119 -29.36 -21.39 -18.14
CA ASN A 119 -29.98 -20.54 -19.14
C ASN A 119 -30.01 -21.21 -20.54
N LEU A 120 -28.92 -21.85 -20.96
CA LEU A 120 -28.89 -22.59 -22.23
C LEU A 120 -29.86 -23.78 -22.22
N GLU A 121 -29.97 -24.50 -21.10
CA GLU A 121 -30.92 -25.61 -20.96
C GLU A 121 -32.37 -25.15 -21.03
N THR A 122 -32.72 -24.05 -20.36
CA THR A 122 -34.08 -23.47 -20.41
C THR A 122 -34.44 -23.01 -21.81
N VAL A 123 -33.55 -22.28 -22.50
CA VAL A 123 -33.76 -21.84 -23.89
C VAL A 123 -33.88 -23.04 -24.83
N ARG A 124 -33.02 -24.07 -24.67
CA ARG A 124 -33.12 -25.32 -25.47
C ARG A 124 -34.44 -26.05 -25.22
N SER A 125 -34.91 -26.12 -23.97
CA SER A 125 -36.19 -26.73 -23.62
C SER A 125 -37.35 -25.95 -24.22
N ALA A 126 -37.35 -24.62 -24.11
CA ALA A 126 -38.35 -23.75 -24.71
C ALA A 126 -38.40 -23.90 -26.23
N ALA A 127 -37.25 -23.96 -26.91
CA ALA A 127 -37.18 -24.19 -28.36
C ALA A 127 -37.75 -25.56 -28.76
N LYS A 128 -37.47 -26.61 -27.99
CA LYS A 128 -38.06 -27.95 -28.20
C LYS A 128 -39.57 -27.92 -28.01
N GLN A 129 -40.05 -27.31 -26.93
CA GLN A 129 -41.49 -27.18 -26.66
C GLN A 129 -42.20 -26.38 -27.76
N PHE A 130 -41.62 -25.27 -28.22
CA PHE A 130 -42.17 -24.48 -29.31
C PHE A 130 -42.25 -25.27 -30.62
N ARG A 131 -41.19 -26.02 -30.97
CA ARG A 131 -41.20 -26.94 -32.11
C ARG A 131 -42.35 -27.95 -31.98
N ASP A 132 -42.48 -28.59 -30.83
CA ASP A 132 -43.51 -29.61 -30.60
C ASP A 132 -44.92 -29.01 -30.66
N GLN A 133 -45.12 -27.80 -30.13
CA GLN A 133 -46.38 -27.06 -30.23
C GLN A 133 -46.75 -26.77 -31.69
N ILE A 134 -45.80 -26.30 -32.51
CA ILE A 134 -46.02 -26.05 -33.94
C ILE A 134 -46.35 -27.35 -34.69
N CYS A 135 -45.55 -28.40 -34.49
CA CYS A 135 -45.80 -29.69 -35.13
C CYS A 135 -47.20 -30.23 -34.77
N ASN A 136 -47.58 -30.15 -33.49
CA ASN A 136 -48.90 -30.56 -33.04
C ASN A 136 -50.01 -29.69 -33.64
N SER A 137 -49.81 -28.37 -33.78
CA SER A 137 -50.77 -27.48 -34.44
C SER A 137 -50.96 -27.83 -35.91
N TYR A 138 -49.89 -28.10 -36.66
CA TYR A 138 -50.00 -28.52 -38.06
C TYR A 138 -50.70 -29.88 -38.20
N VAL A 139 -50.41 -30.85 -37.33
CA VAL A 139 -51.10 -32.14 -37.33
C VAL A 139 -52.61 -31.94 -37.11
N LYS A 140 -53.00 -31.10 -36.13
CA LYS A 140 -54.41 -30.74 -35.89
C LYS A 140 -55.04 -30.05 -37.10
N HIS A 141 -54.35 -29.11 -37.75
CA HIS A 141 -54.86 -28.43 -38.95
C HIS A 141 -55.02 -29.38 -40.13
N LEU A 142 -54.10 -30.33 -40.32
CA LEU A 142 -54.20 -31.37 -41.35
C LEU A 142 -55.34 -32.35 -41.05
N GLU A 143 -55.56 -32.69 -39.78
CA GLU A 143 -56.70 -33.51 -39.36
C GLU A 143 -58.02 -32.77 -39.58
N PHE A 144 -58.09 -31.48 -39.26
CA PHE A 144 -59.22 -30.62 -39.57
C PHE A 144 -59.50 -30.59 -41.08
N LEU A 145 -58.49 -30.34 -41.92
CA LEU A 145 -58.62 -30.37 -43.38
C LEU A 145 -59.11 -31.71 -43.91
N LYS A 146 -58.67 -32.83 -43.33
CA LYS A 146 -59.19 -34.16 -43.67
C LYS A 146 -60.64 -34.36 -43.22
N SER A 147 -61.06 -33.72 -42.14
CA SER A 147 -62.44 -33.75 -41.66
C SER A 147 -63.38 -32.84 -42.46
N VAL A 148 -62.84 -31.80 -43.11
CA VAL A 148 -63.57 -30.93 -44.05
C VAL A 148 -63.78 -31.69 -45.36
N LYS A 149 -64.99 -32.22 -45.56
CA LYS A 149 -65.42 -32.75 -46.86
C LYS A 149 -65.59 -31.56 -47.81
N ILE A 150 -64.92 -31.61 -48.97
CA ILE A 150 -64.93 -30.56 -50.01
C ILE A 150 -66.35 -30.12 -50.44
N GLY A 151 -67.39 -30.91 -50.17
CA GLY A 151 -68.79 -30.54 -50.42
C GLY A 151 -69.36 -29.39 -49.57
N THR A 152 -68.66 -28.89 -48.55
CA THR A 152 -69.13 -27.74 -47.73
C THR A 152 -68.58 -26.38 -48.16
N LEU A 153 -67.70 -26.31 -49.18
CA LEU A 153 -67.23 -25.01 -49.68
C LEU A 153 -68.26 -24.33 -50.60
N GLU A 154 -69.14 -25.12 -51.23
CA GLU A 154 -70.22 -24.62 -52.08
C GLU A 154 -71.28 -23.85 -51.27
N SER A 155 -71.48 -24.18 -49.99
CA SER A 155 -72.53 -23.57 -49.14
C SER A 155 -72.09 -22.31 -48.38
N LEU A 156 -70.89 -21.78 -48.62
CA LEU A 156 -70.38 -20.54 -48.01
C LEU A 156 -70.22 -19.40 -49.02
N LEU A 157 -70.50 -19.64 -50.30
CA LEU A 157 -70.58 -18.60 -51.33
C LEU A 157 -71.96 -17.91 -51.38
N GLU A 158 -72.95 -18.42 -50.64
CA GLU A 158 -74.33 -17.89 -50.64
C GLU A 158 -74.62 -16.83 -49.57
N ASP A 159 -73.74 -16.65 -48.57
CA ASP A 159 -73.89 -15.61 -47.55
C ASP A 159 -72.78 -14.56 -47.64
N MET A 160 -72.84 -13.71 -48.67
CA MET A 160 -72.19 -12.41 -48.65
C MET A 160 -73.19 -11.36 -48.13
N PRO A 161 -72.96 -10.70 -46.98
CA PRO A 161 -73.73 -9.52 -46.60
C PRO A 161 -73.34 -8.32 -47.48
N GLU A 162 -74.34 -7.56 -47.94
CA GLU A 162 -74.17 -6.34 -48.74
C GLU A 162 -73.38 -5.22 -48.01
N PRO A 163 -72.64 -4.37 -48.75
CA PRO A 163 -71.66 -3.44 -48.19
C PRO A 163 -72.31 -2.12 -47.75
N SER A 164 -73.10 -2.10 -46.67
CA SER A 164 -73.66 -0.84 -46.14
C SER A 164 -73.36 -0.51 -44.67
N ASP A 165 -72.66 -1.35 -43.91
CA ASP A 165 -72.49 -1.10 -42.46
C ASP A 165 -71.04 -0.82 -41.99
N ILE A 166 -70.08 -0.66 -42.90
CA ILE A 166 -68.66 -0.46 -42.53
C ILE A 166 -68.35 0.99 -42.09
N GLU A 167 -69.17 1.98 -42.43
CA GLU A 167 -68.79 3.39 -42.25
C GLU A 167 -69.10 3.98 -40.85
N LYS A 168 -69.89 3.29 -40.00
CA LYS A 168 -70.26 3.81 -38.67
C LYS A 168 -69.47 3.23 -37.49
N ALA A 169 -68.64 2.21 -37.72
CA ALA A 169 -67.83 1.60 -36.66
C ALA A 169 -66.41 2.19 -36.56
N ALA A 170 -65.92 2.90 -37.58
CA ALA A 170 -64.54 3.40 -37.63
C ALA A 170 -64.32 4.76 -36.94
N THR A 171 -65.37 5.52 -36.60
CA THR A 171 -65.21 6.90 -36.08
C THR A 171 -65.29 7.05 -34.56
N VAL A 172 -65.57 5.98 -33.81
CA VAL A 172 -65.72 6.05 -32.33
C VAL A 172 -64.56 5.40 -31.56
N GLY A 173 -63.66 4.65 -32.22
CA GLY A 173 -62.65 3.83 -31.54
C GLY A 173 -61.25 4.41 -31.34
N VAL A 174 -60.91 5.57 -31.92
CA VAL A 174 -59.50 6.06 -31.96
C VAL A 174 -59.20 7.20 -30.96
N ALA A 175 -60.18 7.74 -30.24
CA ALA A 175 -60.00 8.96 -29.44
C ALA A 175 -59.74 8.75 -27.93
N ALA A 176 -59.55 7.52 -27.41
CA ALA A 176 -59.56 7.28 -25.96
C ALA A 176 -58.32 6.58 -25.36
N SER A 177 -57.18 6.56 -26.04
CA SER A 177 -55.94 6.03 -25.43
C SER A 177 -54.76 6.92 -25.78
N MET A 178 -54.16 7.51 -24.74
CA MET A 178 -52.91 8.30 -24.69
C MET A 178 -53.09 9.83 -24.70
N PRO A 179 -53.06 10.44 -23.50
CA PRO A 179 -52.23 11.63 -23.32
C PRO A 179 -51.23 11.56 -22.14
N ASP A 180 -51.26 10.52 -21.29
CA ASP A 180 -50.52 10.57 -20.02
C ASP A 180 -49.03 10.15 -20.06
N ALA A 181 -48.54 9.56 -21.17
CA ALA A 181 -47.15 9.09 -21.22
C ALA A 181 -46.11 10.19 -21.50
N GLU A 182 -46.51 11.30 -22.12
CA GLU A 182 -45.56 12.38 -22.47
C GLU A 182 -45.29 13.35 -21.31
N GLU A 183 -46.20 13.47 -20.33
CA GLU A 183 -46.00 14.28 -19.13
C GLU A 183 -45.06 13.60 -18.13
N GLU A 184 -45.12 12.28 -18.01
CA GLU A 184 -44.29 11.52 -17.06
C GLU A 184 -42.82 11.46 -17.53
N GLN A 185 -42.57 11.27 -18.83
CA GLN A 185 -41.22 11.35 -19.41
C GLN A 185 -40.60 12.75 -19.30
N LYS A 186 -41.40 13.83 -19.45
CA LYS A 186 -40.89 15.20 -19.27
C LYS A 186 -40.50 15.49 -17.83
N ARG A 187 -41.20 14.90 -16.85
CA ARG A 187 -40.86 15.05 -15.42
C ARG A 187 -39.61 14.24 -15.04
N GLU A 188 -39.43 13.05 -15.60
CA GLU A 188 -38.25 12.22 -15.33
C GLU A 188 -36.96 12.83 -15.92
N ILE A 189 -37.03 13.39 -17.13
CA ILE A 189 -35.90 14.09 -17.76
C ILE A 189 -35.56 15.39 -17.01
N ALA A 190 -36.57 16.11 -16.49
CA ALA A 190 -36.34 17.29 -15.67
C ALA A 190 -35.63 16.97 -14.35
N LEU A 191 -35.98 15.85 -13.70
CA LEU A 191 -35.34 15.42 -12.45
C LEU A 191 -33.88 14.98 -12.66
N LEU A 192 -33.58 14.32 -13.78
CA LEU A 192 -32.22 13.92 -14.14
C LEU A 192 -31.32 15.11 -14.52
N THR A 193 -31.90 16.18 -15.09
CA THR A 193 -31.14 17.39 -15.46
C THR A 193 -30.76 18.20 -14.23
N ASP A 194 -31.66 18.30 -13.24
CA ASP A 194 -31.42 19.04 -11.98
C ASP A 194 -30.36 18.35 -11.09
N GLN A 195 -30.22 17.01 -11.19
CA GLN A 195 -29.17 16.28 -10.47
C GLN A 195 -27.78 16.46 -11.09
N LEU A 196 -27.69 16.62 -12.42
CA LEU A 196 -26.42 16.84 -13.11
C LEU A 196 -25.87 18.26 -12.92
N ASP A 197 -26.73 19.27 -12.80
CA ASP A 197 -26.33 20.66 -12.54
C ASP A 197 -25.93 20.91 -11.06
N SER A 198 -26.11 19.92 -10.17
CA SER A 198 -25.75 19.99 -8.76
C SER A 198 -24.38 19.39 -8.41
N GLU A 199 -23.67 18.81 -9.39
CA GLU A 199 -22.32 18.20 -9.22
C GLU A 199 -21.17 18.96 -9.93
N GLU A 200 -21.40 20.18 -10.44
CA GLU A 200 -20.34 21.16 -10.80
C GLU A 200 -20.17 22.27 -9.74
#